data_AF-A0A531LM68-F1
#
_entry.id   AF-A0A531LM68-F1
#
_cell.length_a   1.000
_cell.length_b   1.000
_cell.length_c   1.000
_cell.angle_alpha   90.00
_cell.angle_beta   90.00
_cell.angle_gamma   90.00
#
_symmetry.space_group_name_H-M   'P 1'
#
loop_
_entity.id
_entity.type
_entity.pdbx_description
1 polymer ?
#
loop_
_entity_poly.entity_id
_entity_poly.type
_entity_poly.pdbx_seq_one_letter_code
_entity_poly.pdbx_strand_id
1 'polypeptide(L)'
;IAVTAEQIRFFAEFADKEGSELVPTDDASLGMIMSEPYGVVGAITPWNFPISMAGWKLGPALAAGNAVVLKPSEMTPFSVVCMAQLAIRAGLPAGLINV
;
A
#
# COMPACT_ATOMS: atom_id res chain seq x y z
N ILE A 1 -6.03 14.70 7.93
CA ILE A 1 -4.63 14.88 7.50
C ILE A 1 -3.67 14.22 8.49
N ALA A 2 -3.66 14.58 9.78
CA ALA A 2 -2.77 13.95 10.78
C ALA A 2 -2.89 12.42 10.82
N VAL A 3 -4.12 11.90 10.93
CA VAL A 3 -4.40 10.46 10.94
C VAL A 3 -3.86 9.74 9.69
N THR A 4 -3.94 10.36 8.51
CA THR A 4 -3.46 9.77 7.26
C THR A 4 -1.94 9.77 7.17
N ALA A 5 -1.29 10.82 7.67
CA ALA A 5 0.17 10.84 7.77
C ALA A 5 0.68 9.76 8.74
N GLU A 6 -0.02 9.53 9.85
CA GLU A 6 0.30 8.45 10.79
C GLU A 6 0.08 7.07 10.18
N GLN A 7 -1.01 6.85 9.41
CA GLN A 7 -1.21 5.61 8.65
C GLN A 7 -0.04 5.33 7.72
N ILE A 8 0.39 6.33 6.94
CA ILE A 8 1.53 6.18 6.01
C ILE A 8 2.81 5.83 6.78
N ARG A 9 3.09 6.52 7.90
CA ARG A 9 4.27 6.22 8.73
C ARG A 9 4.22 4.82 9.33
N PHE A 10 3.06 4.38 9.79
CA PHE A 10 2.86 3.04 10.34
C PHE A 10 3.17 1.97 9.28
N PHE A 11 2.62 2.08 8.08
CA PHE A 11 2.88 1.11 7.01
C PHE A 11 4.28 1.22 6.41
N ALA A 12 4.89 2.42 6.41
CA ALA A 12 6.30 2.57 6.05
C ALA A 12 7.20 1.80 7.02
N GLU A 13 6.90 1.84 8.32
CA GLU A 13 7.57 1.00 9.31
C GLU A 13 7.29 -0.49 9.04
N PHE A 14 6.09 -0.86 8.60
CA PHE A 14 5.74 -2.27 8.37
C PHE A 14 6.41 -2.90 7.13
N ALA A 15 6.96 -2.11 6.21
CA ALA A 15 7.46 -2.57 4.91
C ALA A 15 8.58 -3.61 4.98
N ASP A 16 9.32 -3.68 6.08
CA ASP A 16 10.41 -4.65 6.31
C ASP A 16 10.12 -5.63 7.47
N LYS A 17 8.87 -5.67 7.96
CA LYS A 17 8.48 -6.41 9.17
C LYS A 17 7.62 -7.63 8.90
N GLU A 18 6.96 -7.70 7.75
CA GLU A 18 6.30 -8.93 7.30
C GLU A 18 7.37 -9.97 6.94
N GLY A 19 7.36 -11.09 7.67
CA GLY A 19 8.36 -12.14 7.57
C GLY A 19 7.79 -13.45 7.02
N SER A 20 8.64 -14.20 6.35
CA SER A 20 8.37 -15.57 5.91
C SER A 20 8.45 -16.57 7.08
N GLU A 21 7.82 -17.73 6.94
CA GLU A 21 7.84 -18.79 7.94
C GLU A 21 8.70 -19.97 7.51
N LEU A 22 9.43 -20.57 8.47
CA LEU A 22 10.09 -21.86 8.30
C LEU A 22 9.14 -22.95 8.79
N VAL A 23 8.88 -23.93 7.95
CA VAL A 23 7.94 -25.02 8.25
C VAL A 23 8.75 -26.24 8.70
N PRO A 24 8.37 -26.91 9.81
CA PRO A 24 9.01 -28.16 10.21
C PRO A 24 8.87 -29.22 9.11
N THR A 25 10.00 -29.77 8.69
CA THR A 25 10.12 -30.81 7.67
C THR A 25 11.06 -31.92 8.17
N ASP A 26 11.25 -32.98 7.38
CA ASP A 26 12.23 -34.02 7.70
C ASP A 26 13.68 -33.52 7.51
N ASP A 27 14.67 -34.31 7.96
CA ASP A 27 16.10 -33.94 7.90
C ASP A 27 16.62 -33.72 6.46
N ALA A 28 15.92 -34.21 5.45
CA ALA A 28 16.33 -34.16 4.05
C ALA A 28 15.65 -33.02 3.26
N SER A 29 14.74 -32.27 3.87
CA SER A 29 13.96 -31.24 3.20
C SER A 29 13.88 -29.94 4.01
N LEU A 30 13.72 -28.82 3.30
CA LEU A 30 13.52 -27.50 3.87
C LEU A 30 12.17 -26.95 3.41
N GLY A 31 11.26 -26.74 4.35
CA GLY A 31 9.97 -26.08 4.11
C GLY A 31 10.02 -24.58 4.41
N MET A 32 9.57 -23.75 3.47
CA MET A 32 9.44 -22.30 3.67
C MET A 32 8.11 -21.82 3.09
N ILE A 33 7.45 -20.89 3.79
CA ILE A 33 6.30 -20.14 3.28
C ILE A 33 6.76 -18.69 3.11
N MET A 34 6.72 -18.19 1.88
CA MET A 34 7.10 -16.81 1.58
C MET A 34 5.89 -15.95 1.25
N SER A 35 5.87 -14.73 1.80
CA SER A 35 4.94 -13.69 1.41
C SER A 35 5.50 -12.91 0.22
N GLU A 36 4.77 -12.89 -0.89
CA GLU A 36 5.14 -12.17 -2.11
C GLU A 36 4.06 -11.14 -2.48
N PRO A 37 4.43 -10.02 -3.13
CA PRO A 37 3.45 -9.06 -3.63
C PRO A 37 2.51 -9.72 -4.65
N TYR A 38 1.24 -9.31 -4.63
CA TYR A 38 0.27 -9.69 -5.66
C TYR A 38 0.55 -9.01 -7.02
N GLY A 39 1.32 -7.93 -7.03
CA GLY A 39 1.64 -7.16 -8.24
C GLY A 39 0.84 -5.87 -8.31
N VAL A 40 -0.14 -5.79 -9.22
CA VAL A 40 -0.97 -4.57 -9.43
C VAL A 40 -2.34 -4.74 -8.78
N VAL A 41 -2.69 -3.84 -7.87
CA VAL A 41 -3.96 -3.85 -7.13
C VAL A 41 -4.88 -2.71 -7.57
N GLY A 42 -6.12 -3.06 -7.93
CA GLY A 42 -7.19 -2.08 -8.12
C GLY A 42 -7.84 -1.69 -6.78
N ALA A 43 -7.90 -0.40 -6.48
CA ALA A 43 -8.51 0.13 -5.26
C ALA A 43 -9.62 1.13 -5.60
N ILE A 44 -10.77 1.01 -4.94
CA ILE A 44 -11.88 1.96 -5.03
C ILE A 44 -12.17 2.51 -3.64
N THR A 45 -12.25 3.82 -3.48
CA THR A 45 -12.46 4.48 -2.16
C THR A 45 -13.72 5.33 -2.12
N PRO A 46 -14.48 5.32 -1.01
CA PRO A 46 -15.71 6.10 -0.83
C PRO A 46 -15.43 7.58 -0.53
N TRP A 47 -16.50 8.37 -0.42
CA TRP A 47 -16.48 9.83 -0.28
C TRP A 47 -16.44 10.37 1.15
N ASN A 48 -16.70 9.54 2.16
CA ASN A 48 -16.88 10.00 3.55
C ASN A 48 -15.58 10.46 4.22
N PHE A 49 -14.45 9.80 3.96
CA PHE A 49 -13.13 10.20 4.44
C PHE A 49 -12.06 10.06 3.34
N PRO A 50 -12.14 10.84 2.25
CA PRO A 50 -11.49 10.52 0.97
C PRO A 50 -9.98 10.28 1.10
N ILE A 51 -9.28 11.19 1.78
CA ILE A 51 -7.83 11.10 1.97
C ILE A 51 -7.43 9.95 2.91
N SER A 52 -8.22 9.68 3.95
CA SER A 52 -7.96 8.60 4.92
C SER A 52 -8.23 7.22 4.30
N MET A 53 -9.30 7.11 3.51
CA MET A 53 -9.63 5.87 2.79
C MET A 53 -8.59 5.54 1.72
N ALA A 54 -8.06 6.55 1.03
CA ALA A 54 -6.92 6.37 0.14
C ALA A 54 -5.67 5.91 0.89
N GLY A 55 -5.35 6.54 2.04
CA GLY A 55 -4.23 6.14 2.89
C GLY A 55 -4.29 4.68 3.35
N TRP A 56 -5.46 4.22 3.81
CA TRP A 56 -5.70 2.82 4.20
C TRP A 56 -5.57 1.81 3.05
N LYS A 57 -5.76 2.24 1.80
CA LYS A 57 -5.53 1.39 0.62
C LYS A 57 -4.07 1.39 0.20
N LEU A 58 -3.48 2.58 0.09
CA LEU A 58 -2.12 2.76 -0.43
C LEU A 58 -1.05 2.27 0.54
N GLY A 59 -1.17 2.58 1.83
CA GLY A 59 -0.19 2.20 2.86
C GLY A 59 0.18 0.72 2.86
N PRO A 60 -0.75 -0.20 3.15
CA PRO A 60 -0.45 -1.62 3.19
C PRO A 60 -0.08 -2.20 1.82
N ALA A 61 -0.70 -1.73 0.74
CA ALA A 61 -0.40 -2.23 -0.60
C ALA A 61 1.05 -1.93 -1.01
N LEU A 62 1.51 -0.70 -0.80
CA LEU A 62 2.88 -0.28 -1.09
C LEU A 62 3.88 -0.94 -0.16
N ALA A 63 3.57 -1.05 1.14
CA ALA A 63 4.43 -1.73 2.11
C ALA A 63 4.65 -3.20 1.76
N ALA A 64 3.61 -3.89 1.26
CA ALA A 64 3.69 -5.26 0.77
C ALA A 64 4.32 -5.39 -0.64
N GLY A 65 4.82 -4.30 -1.24
CA GLY A 65 5.51 -4.32 -2.54
C GLY A 65 4.60 -4.27 -3.77
N ASN A 66 3.34 -3.86 -3.64
CA ASN A 66 2.39 -3.77 -4.75
C ASN A 66 2.37 -2.38 -5.40
N ALA A 67 2.02 -2.32 -6.67
CA ALA A 67 1.56 -1.10 -7.34
C ALA A 67 0.04 -0.97 -7.22
N VAL A 68 -0.49 0.25 -7.27
CA VAL A 68 -1.92 0.54 -7.06
C VAL A 68 -2.48 1.40 -8.20
N VAL A 69 -3.65 0.98 -8.70
CA VAL A 69 -4.55 1.81 -9.52
C VAL A 69 -5.77 2.17 -8.67
N LEU A 70 -5.87 3.43 -8.28
CA LEU A 70 -6.82 3.94 -7.30
C LEU A 70 -7.91 4.78 -7.98
N LYS A 71 -9.15 4.32 -7.95
CA LYS A 71 -10.33 5.12 -8.31
C LYS A 71 -10.92 5.81 -7.07
N PRO A 72 -10.72 7.12 -6.87
CA PRO A 72 -11.43 7.85 -5.83
C PRO A 72 -12.92 7.99 -6.18
N SER A 73 -13.73 8.36 -5.19
CA SER A 73 -15.10 8.78 -5.45
C SER A 73 -15.09 10.07 -6.27
N GLU A 74 -15.91 10.10 -7.31
CA GLU A 74 -16.18 11.25 -8.17
C GLU A 74 -16.74 12.46 -7.41
N MET A 75 -17.33 12.25 -6.23
CA MET A 75 -17.83 13.33 -5.37
C MET A 75 -16.72 14.08 -4.64
N THR A 76 -15.58 13.42 -4.39
CA THR A 76 -14.51 13.94 -3.52
C THR A 76 -13.08 13.65 -4.00
N PRO A 77 -12.75 13.85 -5.30
CA PRO A 77 -11.50 13.34 -5.89
C PRO A 77 -10.26 14.15 -5.51
N PHE A 78 -10.38 15.46 -5.29
CA PHE A 78 -9.23 16.38 -5.32
C PHE A 78 -8.20 16.14 -4.22
N SER A 79 -8.61 15.67 -3.04
CA SER A 79 -7.66 15.36 -1.95
C SER A 79 -6.76 14.16 -2.30
N VAL A 80 -7.27 13.19 -3.05
CA VAL A 80 -6.50 12.02 -3.51
C VAL A 80 -5.56 12.42 -4.65
N VAL A 81 -6.00 13.29 -5.56
CA VAL A 81 -5.13 13.86 -6.61
C VAL A 81 -3.96 14.63 -6.00
N CYS A 82 -4.21 15.44 -4.96
CA CYS A 82 -3.15 16.12 -4.22
C CYS A 82 -2.16 15.14 -3.56
N MET A 83 -2.67 14.02 -3.01
CA MET A 83 -1.82 12.96 -2.49
C MET A 83 -0.94 12.32 -3.57
N ALA A 84 -1.47 12.09 -4.78
CA ALA A 84 -0.68 11.58 -5.90
C ALA A 84 0.46 12.55 -6.29
N GLN A 85 0.20 13.85 -6.29
CA GLN A 85 1.24 14.86 -6.51
C GLN A 85 2.30 14.87 -5.39
N LEU A 86 1.89 14.62 -4.14
CA LEU A 86 2.81 14.44 -3.02
C LEU A 86 3.68 13.18 -3.18
N ALA A 87 3.11 12.08 -3.65
CA ALA A 87 3.86 10.85 -3.93
C ALA A 87 4.95 11.07 -4.99
N ILE A 88 4.65 11.82 -6.06
CA ILE A 88 5.65 12.22 -7.07
C ILE A 88 6.76 13.04 -6.41
N ARG A 89 6.42 14.03 -5.59
CA ARG A 89 7.41 14.86 -4.88
C ARG A 89 8.26 14.07 -3.88
N ALA A 90 7.70 13.02 -3.29
CA ALA A 90 8.41 12.11 -2.40
C ALA A 90 9.39 11.18 -3.14
N GLY A 91 9.37 11.16 -4.48
CA GLY A 91 10.29 10.36 -5.30
C GLY A 91 9.83 8.91 -5.50
N LEU A 92 8.54 8.61 -5.35
CA LEU A 92 8.05 7.27 -5.69
C LEU A 92 8.31 6.97 -7.18
N PRO A 93 8.74 5.74 -7.53
CA PRO A 93 8.93 5.39 -8.93
C PRO A 93 7.62 5.52 -9.73
N ALA A 94 7.75 5.92 -10.99
CA ALA A 94 6.60 6.13 -11.87
C ALA A 94 5.78 4.83 -12.01
N GLY A 95 4.45 4.95 -11.93
CA GLY A 95 3.54 3.81 -12.07
C GLY A 95 3.24 3.03 -10.80
N LEU A 96 3.92 3.28 -9.66
CA LEU A 96 3.54 2.63 -8.38
C LEU A 96 2.15 3.07 -7.89
N ILE A 97 1.78 4.32 -8.15
CA ILE A 97 0.45 4.86 -7.82
C ILE A 97 -0.11 5.52 -9.08
N ASN A 98 -1.28 5.07 -9.50
CA ASN A 98 -2.06 5.65 -10.58
C ASN A 98 -3.43 6.02 -10.02
N VAL A 99 -3.89 7.26 -10.25
CA VAL A 99 -5.17 7.80 -9.74
C VAL A 99 -6.00 8.32 -10.90
#